data_AF-A0A4R6DBQ7-F1
#
_entry.id   AF-A0A4R6DBQ7-F1
#
_cell.length_a   1.000
_cell.length_b   1.000
_cell.length_c   1.000
_cell.angle_alpha   90.00
_cell.angle_beta   90.00
_cell.angle_gamma   90.00
#
_symmetry.space_group_name_H-M   'P 1'
#
loop_
_entity.id
_entity.type
_entity.pdbx_description
1 polymer ?
#
loop_
_entity_poly.entity_id
_entity_poly.type
_entity_poly.pdbx_seq_one_letter_code
_entity_poly.pdbx_strand_id
1 'polypeptide(L)' 'METRGLVSRSTVDGGVLVQVTDDGANLVRVARPIHAAAVRKHLLQRAGGIEQATLLHVLEQLALD' A
#
# COMPACT_ATOMS: atom_id res chain seq x y z
N MET A 1 -9.00 -0.20 11.22
CA MET A 1 -9.22 0.94 10.30
C MET A 1 -10.63 1.50 10.42
N GLU A 2 -11.65 0.64 10.52
CA GLU A 2 -13.06 1.05 10.72
C GLU A 2 -13.30 1.83 12.02
N THR A 3 -12.81 1.36 13.17
CA THR A 3 -12.86 2.11 14.45
C THR A 3 -12.19 3.49 14.38
N ARG A 4 -11.28 3.68 13.41
CA ARG A 4 -10.58 4.94 13.17
C ARG A 4 -11.24 5.79 12.07
N GLY A 5 -12.41 5.38 11.57
CA GLY A 5 -13.17 6.08 10.54
C GLY A 5 -12.57 6.05 9.13
N LEU A 6 -11.54 5.23 8.87
CA LEU A 6 -10.79 5.26 7.60
C LEU A 6 -11.38 4.34 6.52
N VAL A 7 -12.16 3.34 6.94
CA VAL A 7 -12.89 2.43 6.06
C VAL A 7 -14.26 2.16 6.66
N SER A 8 -15.27 1.92 5.83
CA SER A 8 -16.57 1.39 6.23
C SER A 8 -16.67 -0.08 5.83
N ARG A 9 -17.46 -0.85 6.59
CA ARG A 9 -17.82 -2.22 6.22
C ARG A 9 -19.34 -2.33 6.12
N SER A 10 -19.81 -3.02 5.10
CA SER A 10 -21.22 -3.40 4.95
C SER A 10 -21.31 -4.88 4.57
N THR A 11 -22.23 -5.60 5.21
CA THR A 11 -22.55 -6.97 4.82
C THR A 11 -23.27 -6.93 3.48
N VAL A 12 -22.85 -7.78 2.55
CA VAL A 12 -23.48 -7.99 1.24
C VAL A 12 -23.75 -9.47 1.07
N ASP A 13 -24.63 -9.86 0.14
CA ASP A 13 -24.90 -11.27 -0.13
C ASP A 13 -23.60 -11.98 -0.52
N GLY A 14 -23.15 -12.90 0.34
CA GLY A 14 -21.91 -13.67 0.15
C GLY A 14 -20.65 -13.04 0.75
N GLY A 15 -20.71 -11.93 1.50
CA GLY A 15 -19.52 -11.42 2.19
C GLY A 15 -19.64 -10.03 2.84
N VAL A 16 -18.49 -9.35 2.92
CA VAL A 16 -18.37 -8.01 3.49
C VAL A 16 -17.70 -7.11 2.45
N LEU A 17 -18.40 -6.05 2.05
CA LEU A 17 -17.84 -4.97 1.26
C LEU A 17 -17.10 -4.01 2.18
N VAL A 18 -15.84 -3.74 1.87
CA VAL A 18 -15.01 -2.76 2.59
C VAL A 18 -14.69 -1.60 1.66
N GLN A 19 -15.06 -0.39 2.07
CA GLN A 19 -14.83 0.82 1.27
C GLN A 19 -13.99 1.82 2.05
N VAL A 20 -13.13 2.55 1.35
CA VAL A 20 -12.39 3.67 1.93
C VAL A 20 -13.38 4.83 2.12
N THR A 21 -13.37 5.44 3.29
CA THR A 21 -14.17 6.65 3.57
C THR A 21 -13.48 7.89 2.99
N ASP A 22 -14.20 9.01 2.92
CA ASP A 22 -13.59 10.29 2.51
C ASP A 22 -12.43 10.70 3.43
N ASP A 23 -12.57 10.47 4.75
CA ASP A 23 -11.50 10.70 5.73
C ASP A 23 -10.29 9.79 5.48
N GLY A 24 -10.55 8.52 5.14
CA GLY A 24 -9.51 7.57 4.73
C GLY A 24 -8.76 8.04 3.49
N ALA A 25 -9.49 8.48 2.46
CA ALA A 25 -8.92 8.98 1.21
C ALA A 25 -8.10 10.26 1.43
N ASN A 26 -8.61 11.18 2.25
CA ASN A 26 -7.91 12.39 2.64
C ASN A 26 -6.60 12.09 3.40
N LEU A 27 -6.63 11.15 4.33
CA LEU A 27 -5.44 10.72 5.06
C LEU A 27 -4.41 10.09 4.11
N VAL A 28 -4.83 9.24 3.17
CA VAL A 28 -3.93 8.64 2.17
C VAL A 28 -3.28 9.72 1.31
N ARG A 29 -4.03 10.74 0.88
CA ARG A 29 -3.50 11.85 0.09
C ARG A 29 -2.39 12.60 0.82
N VAL A 30 -2.52 12.80 2.14
CA VAL A 30 -1.47 13.43 2.98
C VAL A 30 -0.29 12.48 3.21
N ALA A 31 -0.57 11.20 3.50
CA ALA A 31 0.45 10.21 3.83
C ALA A 31 1.30 9.79 2.61
N ARG A 32 0.73 9.77 1.41
CA ARG A 32 1.38 9.29 0.18
C ARG A 32 2.75 9.93 -0.09
N PRO A 33 2.91 11.27 -0.13
CA PRO A 33 4.22 11.87 -0.38
C PRO A 33 5.25 11.56 0.73
N ILE A 34 4.81 11.51 1.99
CA ILE A 34 5.67 11.21 3.15
C ILE A 34 6.17 9.76 3.07
N HIS A 35 5.25 8.82 2.83
CA HIS A 35 5.57 7.41 2.65
C HIS A 35 6.52 7.21 1.46
N ALA A 36 6.24 7.83 0.32
CA ALA A 36 7.10 7.73 -0.86
C ALA A 36 8.52 8.24 -0.59
N ALA A 37 8.67 9.34 0.16
CA ALA A 37 9.98 9.84 0.56
C ALA A 37 10.72 8.87 1.49
N ALA A 38 10.02 8.30 2.46
CA ALA A 38 10.58 7.30 3.37
C ALA A 38 11.04 6.04 2.63
N VAL A 39 10.21 5.49 1.74
CA VAL A 39 10.55 4.32 0.91
C VAL A 39 11.77 4.61 0.04
N ARG A 40 11.82 5.78 -0.62
CA ARG A 40 13.00 6.17 -1.40
C ARG A 40 14.27 6.18 -0.54
N LYS A 41 14.24 6.83 0.62
CA LYS A 41 15.40 6.99 1.51
C LYS A 41 15.87 5.67 2.13
N HIS A 42 14.93 4.85 2.58
CA HIS A 42 15.23 3.71 3.43
C HIS A 42 15.30 2.39 2.68
N LEU A 43 14.67 2.29 1.51
CA LEU A 43 14.69 1.09 0.68
C LEU A 43 15.43 1.33 -0.63
N LEU A 44 14.90 2.20 -1.50
CA LEU A 44 15.36 2.28 -2.90
C LEU A 44 16.80 2.80 -3.01
N GLN A 45 17.16 3.84 -2.27
CA GLN A 45 18.55 4.35 -2.25
C GLN A 45 19.53 3.35 -1.64
N ARG A 46 19.08 2.51 -0.71
CA ARG A 46 19.92 1.49 -0.05
C ARG A 46 20.12 0.26 -0.92
N ALA A 47 19.19 0.00 -1.84
CA ALA A 47 19.32 -1.03 -2.86
C ALA A 47 20.16 -0.59 -4.08
N GLY A 48 20.82 0.58 -4.02
CA GLY A 48 21.70 1.07 -5.09
C GLY A 48 22.85 0.10 -5.36
N GLY A 49 22.74 -0.66 -6.46
CA GLY A 49 23.63 -1.77 -6.80
C GLY A 49 22.86 -3.04 -7.19
N ILE A 50 21.60 -3.13 -6.77
CA ILE A 50 20.63 -4.11 -7.26
C ILE A 50 19.85 -3.45 -8.39
N GLU A 51 19.82 -4.08 -9.56
CA GLU A 51 18.97 -3.63 -10.65
C GLU A 51 17.50 -3.79 -10.23
N GLN A 52 16.79 -2.67 -10.17
CA GLN A 52 15.41 -2.63 -9.67
C GLN A 52 14.48 -3.56 -10.46
N ALA A 53 14.66 -3.65 -11.78
CA ALA A 53 13.87 -4.52 -12.64
C ALA A 53 14.07 -6.00 -12.29
N THR A 54 15.32 -6.42 -12.08
CA THR A 54 15.64 -7.79 -11.67
C THR A 54 15.07 -8.12 -10.29
N LEU A 55 15.16 -7.20 -9.32
CA LEU A 55 14.55 -7.40 -8.00
C LEU A 55 13.03 -7.54 -8.08
N LEU A 56 12.36 -6.66 -8.84
CA LEU A 56 10.91 -6.74 -9.04
C LEU A 56 10.52 -8.06 -9.69
N HIS A 57 11.23 -8.48 -10.73
CA HIS A 57 10.97 -9.73 -11.43
C HIS A 57 11.05 -10.94 -10.48
N VAL A 58 12.09 -11.03 -9.64
CA VAL A 58 12.22 -12.12 -8.66
C VAL A 58 11.09 -12.08 -7.62
N LEU A 59 10.73 -10.90 -7.11
CA LEU A 59 9.63 -10.77 -6.15
C LEU A 59 8.28 -11.14 -6.77
N GLU A 60 8.05 -10.81 -8.03
CA GLU A 60 6.84 -11.19 -8.78
C GLU A 60 6.74 -12.71 -8.96
N GLN A 61 7.86 -13.38 -9.27
CA GLN A 61 7.89 -14.84 -9.36
C GLN A 61 7.56 -15.50 -8.02
N LEU A 62 8.13 -15.00 -6.91
CA LEU A 62 7.86 -15.53 -5.57
C LEU A 62 6.42 -15.30 -5.07
N ALA A 63 5.76 -14.24 -5.55
CA ALA A 63 4.39 -13.92 -5.14
C ALA A 63 3.32 -14.78 -5.85
N LEU A 64 3.72 -15.50 -6.91
CA LEU A 64 2.85 -16.38 -7.69
C LEU A 64 2.91 -17.85 -7.25
N ASP A 65 3.86 -18.19 -6.38
CA ASP A 65 3.97 -19.48 -5.68
C ASP A 65 3.15 -19.49 -4.38
#